data_AF-A0A0C3IU82-F1
#
_entry.id   AF-A0A0C3IU82-F1
#
_cell.length_a   1.000
_cell.length_b   1.000
_cell.length_c   1.000
_cell.angle_alpha   90.00
_cell.angle_beta   90.00
_cell.angle_gamma   90.00
#
_symmetry.space_group_name_H-M   'P 1'
#
loop_
_entity.id
_entity.type
_entity.pdbx_description
1 polymer ?
#
loop_
_entity_poly.entity_id
_entity_poly.type
_entity_poly.pdbx_seq_one_letter_code
_entity_poly.pdbx_strand_id
1 'polypeptide(L)'
;MERFRLRVRNEPKRGDIWELHLFPDQPHRILREVDARILGSASSPEAILWLRKLATPYLARSSDQAGNSAAIDSEEFGPRSEPRWLEHEDGMRLALAFSSARWLVTSRQRTMFRDGLYALPSEVVLYWFTLCFYGYRQAAGRAALRVLLAYDEASDDANESRKKKRSSEEPTHPQLFGGESVREQNSNDN
;
A
#
# COMPACT_ATOMS: atom_id res chain seq x y z
N MET A 1 18.01 16.22 -9.94
CA MET A 1 17.56 15.14 -9.03
C MET A 1 16.32 14.50 -9.62
N GLU A 2 16.01 13.24 -9.27
CA GLU A 2 14.77 12.59 -9.72
C GLU A 2 13.53 13.42 -9.30
N ARG A 3 12.51 13.45 -10.16
CA ARG A 3 11.30 14.26 -9.95
C ARG A 3 10.07 13.39 -9.77
N PHE A 4 9.21 13.77 -8.83
CA PHE A 4 7.98 13.05 -8.53
C PHE A 4 6.79 13.79 -9.11
N ARG A 5 5.90 13.04 -9.77
CA ARG A 5 4.66 13.60 -10.33
C ARG A 5 3.47 12.78 -9.89
N LEU A 6 2.51 13.44 -9.24
CA LEU A 6 1.24 12.85 -8.87
C LEU A 6 0.21 13.12 -9.97
N ARG A 7 -0.57 12.09 -10.31
CA ARG A 7 -1.64 12.18 -11.31
C ARG A 7 -2.84 11.37 -10.82
N VAL A 8 -4.03 11.82 -11.20
CA VAL A 8 -5.24 11.00 -11.17
C VAL A 8 -5.67 10.71 -12.60
N ARG A 9 -6.03 9.47 -12.89
CA ARG A 9 -6.68 9.09 -14.16
C ARG A 9 -8.00 8.41 -13.86
N ASN A 10 -8.96 8.52 -14.77
CA ASN A 10 -10.22 7.79 -14.66
C ASN A 10 -10.19 6.59 -15.61
N GLU A 11 -10.47 5.40 -15.09
CA GLU A 11 -10.65 4.18 -15.87
C GLU A 11 -12.12 3.72 -15.79
N PRO A 12 -12.79 3.43 -16.93
CA PRO A 12 -14.23 3.14 -16.98
C PRO A 12 -14.72 2.04 -16.02
N LYS A 13 -13.86 1.06 -15.69
CA LYS A 13 -14.20 -0.08 -14.83
C LYS A 13 -13.68 0.04 -13.39
N ARG A 14 -12.68 0.89 -13.15
CA ARG A 14 -11.98 0.99 -11.86
C ARG A 14 -12.20 2.33 -11.17
N GLY A 15 -12.83 3.28 -11.85
CA GLY A 15 -13.02 4.63 -11.38
C GLY A 15 -11.71 5.40 -11.38
N ASP A 16 -11.53 6.25 -10.38
CA ASP A 16 -10.33 7.06 -10.25
C ASP A 16 -9.15 6.22 -9.78
N ILE A 17 -8.00 6.45 -10.41
CA ILE A 17 -6.73 5.80 -10.08
C ILE A 17 -5.71 6.88 -9.83
N TRP A 18 -5.18 6.86 -8.60
CA TRP A 18 -4.10 7.73 -8.17
C TRP A 18 -2.77 7.06 -8.49
N GLU A 19 -1.89 7.77 -9.20
CA GLU A 19 -0.59 7.24 -9.63
C GLU A 19 0.52 8.22 -9.28
N LEU A 20 1.55 7.69 -8.62
CA LEU A 20 2.78 8.41 -8.35
C LEU A 20 3.87 7.93 -9.30
N HIS A 21 4.37 8.86 -10.10
CA HIS A 21 5.42 8.64 -11.08
C HIS A 21 6.75 9.20 -10.59
N LEU A 22 7.83 8.48 -10.86
CA LEU A 22 9.20 8.91 -10.68
C LEU A 22 9.85 9.08 -12.04
N PHE A 23 10.39 10.27 -12.28
CA PHE A 23 11.11 10.61 -13.49
C PHE A 23 12.60 10.67 -13.19
N PRO A 24 13.45 10.04 -14.02
CA PRO A 24 14.89 10.14 -13.87
C PRO A 24 15.36 11.58 -14.08
N ASP A 25 16.48 11.92 -13.46
CA ASP A 25 17.12 13.22 -13.64
C ASP A 25 17.70 13.32 -15.06
N GLN A 26 17.10 14.15 -15.91
CA GLN A 26 17.59 14.39 -17.28
C GLN A 26 17.56 15.91 -17.58
N PRO A 27 18.68 16.63 -17.40
CA PRO A 27 18.71 18.10 -17.47
C PRO A 27 18.48 18.69 -18.88
N HIS A 28 18.56 17.88 -19.94
CA HIS A 28 18.48 18.35 -21.32
C HIS A 28 17.33 17.74 -22.13
N ARG A 29 16.38 17.07 -21.48
CA ARG A 29 15.27 16.38 -22.15
C ARG A 29 13.94 16.71 -21.52
N ILE A 30 12.95 16.99 -22.36
CA ILE A 30 11.56 17.09 -21.91
C ILE A 30 11.11 15.68 -21.48
N LEU A 31 10.78 15.54 -20.20
CA LEU A 31 10.33 14.30 -19.58
C LEU A 31 8.97 13.88 -20.17
N ARG A 32 8.93 12.73 -20.85
CA ARG A 32 7.68 12.14 -21.36
C ARG A 32 7.15 11.10 -20.38
N GLU A 33 5.85 10.81 -20.42
CA GLU A 33 5.25 9.82 -19.51
C GLU A 33 5.89 8.43 -19.61
N VAL A 34 6.38 8.06 -20.80
CA VAL A 34 7.10 6.79 -21.04
C VAL A 34 8.44 6.69 -20.32
N ASP A 35 9.04 7.82 -19.94
CA ASP A 35 10.30 7.85 -19.20
C ASP A 35 10.07 7.64 -17.70
N ALA A 36 8.80 7.58 -17.24
CA ALA A 36 8.47 7.49 -15.84
C ALA A 36 8.33 6.06 -15.33
N ARG A 37 8.88 5.80 -14.15
CA ARG A 37 8.59 4.60 -13.36
C ARG A 37 7.41 4.86 -12.44
N ILE A 38 6.38 4.01 -12.48
CA ILE A 38 5.28 4.05 -11.51
C ILE A 38 5.79 3.50 -10.18
N LEU A 39 5.84 4.34 -9.15
CA LEU A 39 6.21 3.92 -7.78
C LEU A 39 5.01 3.43 -6.98
N GLY A 40 3.82 3.93 -7.30
CA GLY A 40 2.60 3.62 -6.58
C GLY A 40 1.37 3.85 -7.42
N SER A 41 0.38 2.96 -7.27
CA SER A 41 -0.94 3.09 -7.87
C SER A 41 -2.00 2.64 -6.87
N ALA A 42 -3.08 3.41 -6.74
CA ALA A 42 -4.21 3.08 -5.87
C ALA A 42 -5.53 3.36 -6.60
N SER A 43 -6.39 2.34 -6.65
CA SER A 43 -7.74 2.42 -7.21
C SER A 43 -8.84 2.09 -6.18
N SER A 44 -8.46 1.71 -4.96
CA SER A 44 -9.43 1.47 -3.88
C SER A 44 -9.94 2.81 -3.38
N PRO A 45 -11.27 3.04 -3.31
CA PRO A 45 -11.83 4.30 -2.82
C PRO A 45 -11.32 4.67 -1.43
N GLU A 46 -11.23 3.68 -0.54
CA GLU A 46 -10.74 3.91 0.82
C GLU A 46 -9.27 4.34 0.84
N ALA A 47 -8.42 3.67 0.06
CA ALA A 47 -7.01 4.01 -0.03
C ALA A 47 -6.83 5.40 -0.64
N ILE A 48 -7.62 5.75 -1.66
CA ILE A 48 -7.63 7.08 -2.29
C ILE A 48 -8.03 8.15 -1.28
N LEU A 49 -9.11 7.96 -0.52
CA LEU A 49 -9.54 8.93 0.50
C LEU A 49 -8.46 9.16 1.56
N TRP A 50 -7.73 8.11 1.96
CA TRP A 50 -6.61 8.26 2.87
C TRP A 50 -5.41 8.96 2.24
N LEU A 51 -5.05 8.59 1.00
CA LEU A 51 -3.96 9.24 0.26
C LEU A 51 -4.26 10.71 -0.02
N ARG A 52 -5.52 11.09 -0.29
CA ARG A 52 -5.97 12.49 -0.42
C ARG A 52 -5.61 13.29 0.84
N LYS A 53 -6.05 12.82 2.01
CA LYS A 53 -5.75 13.45 3.30
C LYS A 53 -4.26 13.56 3.59
N LEU A 54 -3.48 12.55 3.18
CA LEU A 54 -2.03 12.54 3.36
C LEU A 54 -1.34 13.51 2.39
N ALA A 55 -1.85 13.63 1.17
CA ALA A 55 -1.29 14.46 0.10
C ALA A 55 -1.68 15.94 0.19
N THR A 56 -2.71 16.32 0.97
CA THR A 56 -3.16 17.71 1.14
C THR A 56 -2.01 18.71 1.35
N PRO A 57 -1.09 18.54 2.34
CA PRO A 57 0.00 19.50 2.51
C PRO A 57 1.02 19.49 1.37
N TYR A 58 1.12 18.39 0.62
CA TYR A 58 2.07 18.25 -0.49
C TYR A 58 1.53 18.92 -1.76
N LEU A 59 0.22 18.78 -2.02
CA LEU A 59 -0.46 19.42 -3.13
C LEU A 59 -0.50 20.94 -2.99
N ALA A 60 -0.61 21.45 -1.76
CA ALA A 60 -0.53 22.88 -1.47
C ALA A 60 0.82 23.52 -1.86
N ARG A 61 1.91 22.74 -1.86
CA ARG A 61 3.26 23.20 -2.25
C ARG A 61 3.66 22.78 -3.66
N SER A 62 2.81 22.02 -4.34
CA SER A 62 3.13 21.42 -5.64
C SER A 62 3.15 22.46 -6.76
N SER A 63 3.85 22.13 -7.85
CA SER A 63 3.84 22.93 -9.08
C SER A 63 3.01 22.26 -10.18
N ASP A 64 2.42 23.07 -11.05
CA ASP A 64 1.83 22.60 -12.31
C ASP A 64 2.91 22.16 -13.32
N GLN A 65 2.49 21.73 -14.51
CA GLN A 65 3.44 21.32 -15.56
C GLN A 65 4.34 22.45 -16.07
N ALA A 66 3.87 23.70 -16.02
CA ALA A 66 4.63 24.87 -16.41
C ALA A 66 5.63 25.32 -15.33
N GLY A 67 5.60 24.69 -14.16
CA GLY A 67 6.48 25.02 -13.03
C GLY A 67 5.94 26.16 -12.17
N ASN A 68 4.70 26.59 -12.37
CA ASN A 68 4.09 27.59 -11.50
C ASN A 68 3.63 26.91 -10.21
N SER A 69 3.91 27.56 -9.08
CA SER A 69 3.33 27.17 -7.80
C SER A 69 1.83 27.46 -7.86
N ALA A 70 1.04 26.41 -7.90
CA ALA A 70 -0.41 26.48 -8.02
C ALA A 70 -1.00 25.47 -7.04
N ALA A 71 -1.20 25.95 -5.81
CA ALA A 71 -1.85 25.20 -4.77
C ALA A 71 -3.20 24.66 -5.27
N ILE A 72 -3.44 23.38 -5.00
CA ILE A 72 -4.71 22.73 -5.30
C ILE A 72 -5.15 21.95 -4.07
N ASP A 73 -6.45 22.02 -3.75
CA ASP A 73 -6.99 21.22 -2.67
C ASP A 73 -6.99 19.73 -3.06
N SER A 74 -6.76 18.86 -2.07
CA SER A 74 -6.71 17.42 -2.33
C SER A 74 -8.05 16.82 -2.79
N GLU A 75 -9.18 17.45 -2.47
CA GLU A 75 -10.52 17.06 -2.93
C GLU A 75 -10.77 17.51 -4.38
N GLU A 76 -10.25 18.68 -4.75
CA GLU A 76 -10.32 19.22 -6.12
C GLU A 76 -9.36 18.53 -7.09
N PHE A 77 -8.26 17.98 -6.57
CA PHE A 77 -7.31 17.21 -7.36
C PHE A 77 -7.93 15.88 -7.82
N GLY A 78 -8.11 15.72 -9.14
CA GLY A 78 -8.87 14.64 -9.73
C GLY A 78 -8.53 14.39 -11.21
N PRO A 79 -9.28 13.54 -11.92
CA PRO A 79 -8.93 13.13 -13.29
C PRO A 79 -8.85 14.27 -14.31
N ARG A 80 -9.49 15.40 -14.03
CA ARG A 80 -9.49 16.60 -14.88
C ARG A 80 -8.41 17.61 -14.49
N SER A 81 -7.83 17.49 -13.31
CA SER A 81 -6.74 18.38 -12.88
C SER A 81 -5.44 18.00 -13.56
N GLU A 82 -4.59 18.98 -13.82
CA GLU A 82 -3.25 18.70 -14.34
C GLU A 82 -2.41 17.91 -13.32
N PRO A 83 -1.55 16.99 -13.79
CA PRO A 83 -0.56 16.34 -12.95
C PRO A 83 0.31 17.36 -12.20
N ARG A 84 0.61 17.06 -10.94
CA ARG A 84 1.36 17.96 -10.05
C ARG A 84 2.76 17.44 -9.79
N TRP A 85 3.76 18.29 -9.98
CA TRP A 85 5.12 18.00 -9.55
C TRP A 85 5.23 18.26 -8.05
N LEU A 86 5.74 17.28 -7.33
CA LEU A 86 5.93 17.35 -5.89
C LEU A 86 7.36 17.77 -5.58
N GLU A 87 7.53 18.42 -4.43
CA GLU A 87 8.83 18.53 -3.79
C GLU A 87 9.43 17.13 -3.59
N HIS A 88 10.76 17.03 -3.69
CA HIS A 88 11.44 15.74 -3.73
C HIS A 88 11.12 14.87 -2.50
N GLU A 89 11.12 15.49 -1.33
CA GLU A 89 10.83 14.85 -0.05
C GLU A 89 9.37 14.40 0.08
N ASP A 90 8.43 15.23 -0.38
CA ASP A 90 7.00 14.93 -0.39
C ASP A 90 6.70 13.76 -1.32
N GLY A 91 7.38 13.72 -2.47
CA GLY A 91 7.34 12.59 -3.39
C GLY A 91 7.81 11.28 -2.76
N MET A 92 8.92 11.30 -2.02
CA MET A 92 9.41 10.12 -1.29
C MET A 92 8.42 9.66 -0.22
N ARG A 93 7.89 10.58 0.61
CA ARG A 93 6.88 10.26 1.61
C ARG A 93 5.64 9.63 0.97
N LEU A 94 5.14 10.25 -0.10
CA LEU A 94 3.96 9.75 -0.78
C LEU A 94 4.21 8.37 -1.41
N ALA A 95 5.41 8.10 -1.93
CA ALA A 95 5.78 6.78 -2.43
C ALA A 95 5.73 5.71 -1.33
N LEU A 96 6.27 6.02 -0.13
CA LEU A 96 6.19 5.13 1.03
C LEU A 96 4.73 4.86 1.43
N ALA A 97 3.88 5.89 1.43
CA ALA A 97 2.45 5.76 1.70
C ALA A 97 1.73 4.87 0.67
N PHE A 98 1.94 5.09 -0.64
CA PHE A 98 1.40 4.25 -1.70
C PHE A 98 1.78 2.79 -1.54
N SER A 99 3.05 2.53 -1.19
CA SER A 99 3.56 1.17 -1.01
C SER A 99 2.89 0.41 0.15
N SER A 100 2.32 1.16 1.09
CA SER A 100 1.68 0.63 2.30
C SER A 100 0.15 0.63 2.22
N ALA A 101 -0.45 1.46 1.36
CA ALA A 101 -1.88 1.76 1.32
C ALA A 101 -2.78 0.52 1.31
N ARG A 102 -2.44 -0.48 0.48
CA ARG A 102 -3.20 -1.73 0.36
C ARG A 102 -3.27 -2.53 1.66
N TRP A 103 -2.28 -2.38 2.53
CA TRP A 103 -2.12 -3.20 3.72
C TRP A 103 -2.60 -2.54 5.02
N LEU A 104 -2.83 -1.23 4.99
CA LEU A 104 -3.36 -0.49 6.14
C LEU A 104 -4.89 -0.58 6.09
N VAL A 105 -5.43 -1.61 6.73
CA VAL A 105 -6.86 -1.95 6.64
C VAL A 105 -7.70 -1.01 7.51
N THR A 106 -7.22 -0.69 8.72
CA THR A 106 -8.01 0.09 9.67
C THR A 106 -7.73 1.59 9.57
N SER A 107 -8.73 2.41 9.90
CA SER A 107 -8.57 3.87 10.00
C SER A 107 -7.48 4.26 11.01
N ARG A 108 -7.35 3.49 12.10
CA ARG A 108 -6.32 3.70 13.12
C ARG A 108 -4.91 3.47 12.57
N GLN A 109 -4.67 2.34 11.89
CA GLN A 109 -3.38 2.05 11.24
C GLN A 109 -3.01 3.14 10.23
N ARG A 110 -3.97 3.60 9.44
CA ARG A 110 -3.79 4.68 8.47
C ARG A 110 -3.44 6.01 9.12
N THR A 111 -4.04 6.32 10.27
CA THR A 111 -3.75 7.52 11.05
C THR A 111 -2.35 7.45 11.66
N MET A 112 -2.03 6.35 12.34
CA MET A 112 -0.70 6.12 12.92
C MET A 112 0.40 6.18 11.87
N PHE A 113 0.19 5.51 10.73
CA PHE A 113 1.17 5.52 9.63
C PHE A 113 1.40 6.93 9.09
N ARG A 114 0.32 7.69 8.86
CA ARG A 114 0.39 9.07 8.37
C ARG A 114 1.16 9.95 9.35
N ASP A 115 0.79 9.91 10.63
CA ASP A 115 1.37 10.77 11.66
C ASP A 115 2.85 10.42 11.88
N GLY A 116 3.16 9.12 11.91
CA GLY A 116 4.54 8.63 11.94
C GLY A 116 5.35 9.10 10.74
N LEU A 117 4.80 9.02 9.52
CA LEU A 117 5.47 9.46 8.29
C LEU A 117 5.75 10.97 8.27
N TYR A 118 4.85 11.80 8.82
CA TYR A 118 5.08 13.24 8.98
C TYR A 118 6.14 13.57 10.03
N ALA A 119 6.25 12.75 11.07
CA ALA A 119 7.24 12.93 12.12
C ALA A 119 8.67 12.53 11.69
N LEU A 120 8.83 11.75 10.62
CA LEU A 120 10.14 11.32 10.14
C LEU A 120 10.94 12.51 9.55
N PRO A 121 12.19 12.73 10.00
CA PRO A 121 13.13 13.64 9.35
C PRO A 121 13.42 13.23 7.90
N SER A 122 13.83 14.19 7.07
CA SER A 122 14.07 14.02 5.63
C SER A 122 15.09 12.91 5.34
N GLU A 123 16.14 12.79 6.15
CA GLU A 123 17.19 11.78 6.03
C GLU A 123 16.65 10.38 6.30
N VAL A 124 15.74 10.25 7.26
CA VAL A 124 15.09 8.98 7.61
C VAL A 124 14.10 8.58 6.52
N VAL A 125 13.38 9.55 5.93
CA VAL A 125 12.53 9.31 4.76
C VAL A 125 13.37 8.82 3.59
N LEU A 126 14.52 9.45 3.29
CA LEU A 126 15.42 9.02 2.23
C LEU A 126 15.91 7.59 2.47
N TYR A 127 16.34 7.26 3.69
CA TYR A 127 16.78 5.91 4.04
C TYR A 127 15.68 4.86 3.76
N TRP A 128 14.46 5.10 4.27
CA TRP A 128 13.34 4.20 4.05
C TRP A 128 12.96 4.10 2.58
N PHE A 129 12.97 5.22 1.85
CA PHE A 129 12.70 5.26 0.42
C PHE A 129 13.73 4.40 -0.35
N THR A 130 15.03 4.59 -0.10
CA THR A 130 16.08 3.77 -0.71
C THR A 130 15.88 2.29 -0.39
N LEU A 131 15.62 1.94 0.87
CA LEU A 131 15.39 0.55 1.28
C LEU A 131 14.17 -0.07 0.59
N CYS A 132 13.09 0.69 0.41
CA CYS A 132 11.82 0.22 -0.15
C CYS A 132 11.79 0.15 -1.68
N PHE A 133 12.62 0.93 -2.40
CA PHE A 133 12.53 1.08 -3.85
C PHE A 133 13.82 0.80 -4.63
N TYR A 134 14.98 0.84 -3.96
CA TYR A 134 16.31 0.62 -4.57
C TYR A 134 17.09 -0.53 -3.89
N GLY A 135 16.76 -0.89 -2.66
CA GLY A 135 17.44 -1.97 -1.93
C GLY A 135 17.16 -3.36 -2.51
N TYR A 136 17.95 -4.35 -2.09
CA TYR A 136 17.76 -5.77 -2.45
C TYR A 136 16.53 -6.39 -1.76
N ARG A 137 16.24 -5.98 -0.52
CA ARG A 137 15.15 -6.53 0.31
C ARG A 137 13.93 -5.60 0.38
N GLN A 138 13.48 -5.10 -0.75
CA GLN A 138 12.40 -4.10 -0.83
C GLN A 138 11.11 -4.52 -0.13
N ALA A 139 10.68 -5.78 -0.31
CA ALA A 139 9.47 -6.29 0.31
C ALA A 139 9.56 -6.32 1.85
N ALA A 140 10.73 -6.72 2.38
CA ALA A 140 10.99 -6.71 3.81
C ALA A 140 11.06 -5.27 4.35
N GLY A 141 11.70 -4.35 3.63
CA GLY A 141 11.73 -2.92 3.98
C GLY A 141 10.32 -2.33 4.10
N ARG A 142 9.46 -2.58 3.10
CA ARG A 142 8.05 -2.14 3.14
C ARG A 142 7.25 -2.79 4.27
N ALA A 143 7.54 -4.04 4.62
CA ALA A 143 6.89 -4.69 5.76
C ALA A 143 7.34 -4.08 7.09
N ALA A 144 8.66 -3.90 7.26
CA ALA A 144 9.24 -3.32 8.46
C ALA A 144 8.74 -1.89 8.71
N LEU A 145 8.68 -1.04 7.67
CA LEU A 145 8.16 0.32 7.79
C LEU A 145 6.69 0.34 8.23
N ARG A 146 5.85 -0.54 7.66
CA ARG A 146 4.44 -0.65 8.05
C ARG A 146 4.29 -1.05 9.50
N VAL A 147 5.05 -2.03 9.97
CA VAL A 147 5.04 -2.44 11.39
C VAL A 147 5.51 -1.27 12.24
N LEU A 148 6.65 -0.66 11.93
CA LEU A 148 7.19 0.44 12.73
C LEU A 148 6.20 1.61 12.91
N LEU A 149 5.50 2.01 11.84
CA LEU A 149 4.64 3.20 11.87
C LEU A 149 3.16 2.90 12.16
N ALA A 150 2.72 1.65 12.07
CA ALA A 150 1.30 1.30 12.22
C ALA A 150 1.06 0.05 13.08
N TYR A 151 2.06 -0.41 13.84
CA TYR A 151 1.87 -1.45 14.84
C TYR A 151 0.96 -0.94 15.96
N ASP A 152 -0.11 -1.67 16.20
CA ASP A 152 -1.08 -1.40 17.26
C ASP A 152 -1.19 -2.64 18.13
N GLU A 153 -0.43 -2.64 19.23
CA GLU A 153 -0.32 -3.76 20.19
C GLU A 153 -1.70 -4.24 20.67
N ALA A 154 -2.61 -3.30 20.96
CA ALA A 154 -3.97 -3.59 21.40
C ALA A 154 -4.83 -4.29 20.33
N SER A 155 -4.52 -4.09 19.05
CA SER A 155 -5.25 -4.76 17.96
C SER A 155 -4.78 -6.20 17.71
N ASP A 156 -3.52 -6.50 18.04
CA ASP A 156 -2.95 -7.84 17.88
C ASP A 156 -3.51 -8.78 18.96
N ASP A 157 -3.59 -8.32 20.21
CA ASP A 157 -4.21 -9.08 21.31
C ASP A 157 -5.68 -9.43 21.03
N ALA A 158 -6.42 -8.50 20.43
CA ALA A 158 -7.82 -8.72 20.04
C ALA A 158 -7.98 -9.71 18.86
N ASN A 159 -6.97 -9.81 17.99
CA ASN A 159 -6.96 -10.76 16.87
C ASN A 159 -6.48 -12.15 17.30
N GLU A 160 -5.49 -12.23 18.20
CA GLU A 160 -5.03 -13.50 18.78
C GLU A 160 -6.12 -14.17 19.61
N SER A 161 -6.84 -13.39 20.43
CA SER A 161 -7.99 -13.90 21.20
C SER A 161 -9.12 -14.43 20.30
N ARG A 162 -9.37 -13.80 19.15
CA ARG A 162 -10.32 -14.31 18.14
C ARG A 162 -9.82 -15.56 17.39
N LYS A 163 -8.52 -15.65 17.08
CA LYS A 163 -7.93 -16.84 16.46
C LYS A 163 -7.94 -18.05 17.42
N LYS A 164 -7.57 -17.85 18.68
CA LYS A 164 -7.64 -18.89 19.73
C LYS A 164 -9.07 -19.42 19.92
N LYS A 165 -10.07 -18.53 19.85
CA LYS A 165 -11.49 -18.91 19.97
C LYS A 165 -12.03 -19.70 18.75
N ARG A 166 -11.42 -19.54 17.56
CA ARG A 166 -11.74 -20.31 16.36
C ARG A 166 -11.01 -21.64 16.27
N SER A 167 -9.84 -21.78 16.89
CA SER A 167 -9.11 -23.06 16.97
C SER A 167 -9.58 -23.97 18.12
N SER A 168 -10.47 -23.49 18.99
CA SER A 168 -11.07 -24.27 20.08
C SER A 168 -12.41 -24.92 19.72
N GLU A 169 -12.87 -24.80 18.48
CA GLU A 169 -13.90 -25.71 17.94
C GLU A 169 -13.20 -26.99 17.50
N GLU A 170 -13.15 -27.94 18.44
CA GLU A 170 -12.62 -29.29 18.29
C GLU A 170 -13.33 -30.02 17.12
N PRO A 171 -12.60 -30.67 16.21
CA PRO A 171 -13.22 -31.55 15.21
C PRO A 171 -13.77 -32.77 15.94
N THR A 172 -15.10 -32.87 16.02
CA THR A 172 -15.77 -34.09 16.48
C THR A 172 -15.41 -35.23 15.54
N HIS A 173 -14.51 -36.10 16.01
CA HIS A 173 -14.13 -37.35 15.37
C HIS A 173 -15.37 -38.22 15.06
N PRO A 174 -15.57 -38.68 13.81
CA PRO A 174 -16.45 -39.82 13.58
C PRO A 174 -15.67 -41.11 13.89
N GLN A 175 -15.87 -41.66 15.09
CA GLN A 175 -15.65 -43.09 15.31
C GLN A 175 -16.85 -43.84 14.73
N LEU A 176 -16.64 -44.57 13.64
CA LEU A 176 -17.43 -45.73 13.24
C LEU A 176 -16.73 -46.32 12.03
N PHE A 177 -15.96 -47.38 12.26
CA PHE A 177 -15.62 -48.52 11.38
C PHE A 177 -14.25 -49.06 11.75
N GLY A 178 -14.27 -50.14 12.53
CA GLY A 178 -13.12 -50.96 12.91
C GLY A 178 -13.60 -52.35 13.30
N GLY A 179 -14.47 -52.93 12.47
CA GLY A 179 -14.87 -54.34 12.55
C GLY A 179 -13.95 -55.18 11.67
N GLU A 180 -13.19 -56.03 12.32
CA GLU A 180 -12.49 -57.24 11.89
C GLU A 180 -12.30 -57.50 10.38
N SER A 181 -11.02 -57.53 9.99
CA SER A 181 -10.54 -58.26 8.81
C SER A 181 -10.26 -59.71 9.20
N VAL A 182 -11.03 -60.67 8.70
CA VAL A 182 -10.52 -61.97 8.23
C VAL A 182 -11.34 -62.45 7.02
N ARG A 183 -10.59 -62.84 5.99
CA ARG A 183 -10.96 -63.30 4.66
C ARG A 183 -11.46 -64.76 4.62
N GLU A 184 -12.21 -65.04 3.56
CA GLU A 184 -12.26 -66.30 2.78
C GLU A 184 -12.98 -67.53 3.37
N GLN A 185 -14.15 -67.84 2.80
CA GLN A 185 -14.37 -68.95 1.87
C GLN A 185 -15.86 -69.08 1.53
N ASN A 186 -16.23 -68.80 0.27
CA ASN A 186 -17.52 -69.22 -0.29
C ASN A 186 -17.27 -70.48 -1.12
N SER A 187 -17.68 -71.60 -0.55
CA SER A 187 -18.06 -72.80 -1.28
C SER A 187 -19.38 -72.52 -2.02
N ASN A 188 -19.47 -72.92 -3.28
CA ASN A 188 -20.73 -73.34 -3.86
C ASN A 188 -20.45 -74.43 -4.91
N ASP A 189 -20.84 -75.65 -4.54
CA ASP A 189 -21.08 -76.76 -5.46
C ASP A 189 -22.32 -76.46 -6.31
N ASN A 190 -22.17 -76.52 -7.63
CA ASN A 190 -22.96 -77.36 -8.54
C ASN A 190 -22.43 -77.26 -9.98
#